data_AF-A0A3N7H2U6-F1
#
_entry.id   AF-A0A3N7H2U6-F1
#
_cell.length_a   1.000
_cell.length_b   1.000
_cell.length_c   1.000
_cell.angle_alpha   90.00
_cell.angle_beta   90.00
_cell.angle_gamma   90.00
#
_symmetry.space_group_name_H-M   'P 1'
#
loop_
_entity.id
_entity.type
_entity.pdbx_description
1 polymer ?
#
loop_
_entity_poly.entity_id
_entity_poly.type
_entity_poly.pdbx_seq_one_letter_code
_entity_poly.pdbx_strand_id
1 'polypeptide(L)'
;MKTKFTTLAILAAVATTAIPAATYAQDEKEIDKGPIVRYGEADFFRPYDKRGLHVFETTKEDLNKPYEGRKISIGAGFAQQFQALKNENPGALNNSGTEPNALYPLAAGFSLAQANLYIDAQLAEGIR
;
A
#
# COMPACT_ATOMS: atom_id res chain seq x y z
N MET A 1 -30.30 37.64 -1.46
CA MET A 1 -30.26 36.46 -0.54
C MET A 1 -30.53 35.12 -1.24
N LYS A 2 -31.34 35.07 -2.31
CA LYS A 2 -31.74 33.81 -2.98
C LYS A 2 -30.59 33.10 -3.74
N THR A 3 -29.68 33.85 -4.36
CA THR A 3 -28.59 33.29 -5.19
C THR A 3 -27.59 32.45 -4.41
N LYS A 4 -27.19 32.88 -3.21
CA LYS A 4 -26.26 32.10 -2.36
C LYS A 4 -26.89 30.79 -1.85
N PHE A 5 -28.20 30.78 -1.61
CA PHE A 5 -28.91 29.59 -1.15
C PHE A 5 -29.04 28.54 -2.26
N THR A 6 -29.31 28.97 -3.49
CA THR A 6 -29.37 28.06 -4.66
C THR A 6 -28.00 27.44 -4.96
N THR A 7 -26.91 28.20 -4.88
CA THR A 7 -25.55 27.66 -5.06
C THR A 7 -25.18 26.66 -3.97
N LEU A 8 -25.54 26.94 -2.71
CA LEU A 8 -25.28 26.02 -1.59
C LEU A 8 -26.08 24.73 -1.71
N ALA A 9 -27.34 24.81 -2.15
CA ALA A 9 -28.19 23.65 -2.38
C ALA A 9 -27.66 22.75 -3.52
N ILE A 10 -27.14 23.34 -4.60
CA ILE A 10 -26.51 22.59 -5.70
C ILE A 10 -25.23 21.90 -5.22
N LEU A 11 -24.39 22.59 -4.43
CA LEU A 11 -23.17 22.00 -3.90
C LEU A 11 -23.46 20.81 -2.95
N ALA A 12 -24.49 20.94 -2.11
CA ALA A 12 -24.94 19.85 -1.24
C ALA A 12 -25.48 18.65 -2.03
N ALA A 13 -26.23 18.87 -3.12
CA ALA A 13 -26.74 17.81 -3.98
C ALA A 13 -25.64 17.07 -4.77
N VAL A 14 -24.58 17.79 -5.17
CA VAL A 14 -23.39 17.19 -5.80
C VAL A 14 -22.60 16.37 -4.76
N ALA A 15 -22.46 16.89 -3.53
CA ALA A 15 -21.79 16.14 -2.46
C ALA A 15 -22.52 14.84 -2.10
N THR A 16 -23.86 14.85 -2.00
CA THR A 16 -24.63 13.65 -1.65
C THR A 16 -24.68 12.59 -2.76
N THR A 17 -24.46 12.96 -4.01
CA THR A 17 -24.38 12.01 -5.14
C THR A 17 -22.97 11.50 -5.41
N ALA A 18 -21.94 12.28 -5.08
CA ALA A 18 -20.54 11.88 -5.20
C ALA A 18 -20.10 10.89 -4.11
N ILE A 19 -20.64 10.98 -2.89
CA ILE A 19 -20.28 10.09 -1.78
C ILE A 19 -20.62 8.61 -2.07
N PRO A 20 -21.84 8.25 -2.53
CA PRO A 20 -22.14 6.87 -2.91
C PRO A 20 -21.28 6.38 -4.07
N ALA A 21 -21.04 7.22 -5.09
CA ALA A 21 -20.22 6.85 -6.25
C ALA A 21 -18.77 6.55 -5.86
N ALA A 22 -18.20 7.33 -4.93
CA ALA A 22 -16.88 7.05 -4.37
C ALA A 22 -16.87 5.75 -3.55
N THR A 23 -17.94 5.45 -2.80
CA THR A 23 -18.08 4.18 -2.06
C THR A 23 -18.14 2.97 -2.99
N TYR A 24 -18.91 3.00 -4.08
CA TYR A 24 -18.98 1.88 -5.03
C TYR A 24 -17.72 1.74 -5.90
N ALA A 25 -16.91 2.80 -6.02
CA ALA A 25 -15.61 2.73 -6.68
C ALA A 25 -14.52 2.07 -5.82
N GLN A 26 -14.77 1.87 -4.52
CA GLN A 26 -13.85 1.18 -3.60
C GLN A 26 -14.11 -0.33 -3.51
N ASP A 27 -15.04 -0.88 -4.28
CA ASP A 27 -15.33 -2.31 -4.26
C ASP A 27 -14.23 -3.06 -5.04
N GLU A 28 -13.19 -3.51 -4.32
CA GLU A 28 -12.05 -4.21 -4.88
C GLU A 28 -12.46 -5.62 -5.34
N LYS A 29 -12.42 -5.86 -6.66
CA LYS A 29 -12.70 -7.19 -7.21
C LYS A 29 -11.58 -8.16 -6.84
N GLU A 30 -11.91 -9.46 -6.78
CA GLU A 30 -10.94 -10.52 -6.45
C GLU A 30 -9.71 -10.57 -7.39
N ILE A 31 -9.86 -10.08 -8.62
CA ILE A 31 -8.78 -9.94 -9.62
C ILE A 31 -7.77 -8.85 -9.22
N ASP A 32 -8.17 -7.89 -8.38
CA ASP A 32 -7.38 -6.74 -7.94
C ASP A 32 -6.58 -7.01 -6.64
N LYS A 33 -6.59 -8.25 -6.14
CA LYS A 33 -5.89 -8.70 -4.91
C LYS A 33 -4.34 -8.68 -5.01
N GLY A 34 -3.75 -7.86 -5.88
CA GLY A 34 -2.31 -7.66 -6.01
C GLY A 34 -1.60 -8.71 -6.86
N PRO A 35 -0.25 -8.69 -6.91
CA PRO A 35 0.57 -9.55 -7.79
C PRO A 35 0.66 -11.02 -7.34
N ILE A 36 -0.28 -11.49 -6.52
CA ILE A 36 -0.28 -12.84 -5.96
C ILE A 36 -1.22 -13.71 -6.78
N VAL A 37 -0.67 -14.71 -7.45
CA VAL A 37 -1.46 -15.76 -8.12
C VAL A 37 -1.79 -16.83 -7.10
N ARG A 38 -3.07 -17.11 -6.90
CA ARG A 38 -3.55 -18.02 -5.85
C ARG A 38 -4.40 -19.14 -6.44
N TYR A 39 -4.06 -20.38 -6.08
CA TYR A 39 -4.95 -21.52 -6.17
C TYR A 39 -5.55 -21.74 -4.77
N GLY A 40 -6.63 -21.01 -4.50
CA GLY A 40 -7.26 -20.92 -3.17
C GLY A 40 -6.53 -20.00 -2.20
N GLU A 41 -7.27 -19.40 -1.26
CA GLU A 41 -6.70 -18.57 -0.20
C GLU A 41 -6.40 -19.41 1.04
N ALA A 42 -5.12 -19.47 1.42
CA ALA A 42 -4.71 -20.16 2.65
C ALA A 42 -5.48 -19.60 3.86
N ASP A 43 -5.90 -20.48 4.75
CA ASP A 43 -6.61 -20.07 5.95
C ASP A 43 -5.69 -19.24 6.86
N PHE A 44 -6.28 -18.30 7.58
CA PHE A 44 -5.56 -17.40 8.50
C PHE A 44 -4.42 -16.59 7.83
N PHE A 45 -4.57 -16.29 6.53
CA PHE A 45 -3.56 -15.58 5.76
C PHE A 45 -3.69 -14.05 5.89
N ARG A 46 -2.57 -13.39 6.19
CA ARG A 46 -2.46 -11.94 6.13
C ARG A 46 -1.86 -11.53 4.77
N PRO A 47 -2.55 -10.72 3.95
CA PRO A 47 -2.00 -10.21 2.69
C PRO A 47 -0.67 -9.46 2.87
N TYR A 48 0.24 -9.62 1.91
CA TYR A 48 1.55 -8.95 1.91
C TYR A 48 1.52 -7.49 1.45
N ASP A 49 0.38 -7.01 0.97
CA ASP A 49 0.21 -5.65 0.47
C ASP A 49 -0.41 -4.70 1.52
N LYS A 50 -0.82 -3.51 1.06
CA LYS A 50 -1.43 -2.48 1.91
C LYS A 50 -2.66 -2.96 2.68
N ARG A 51 -3.36 -3.99 2.21
CA ARG A 51 -4.54 -4.56 2.90
C ARG A 51 -4.15 -5.22 4.22
N GLY A 52 -2.92 -5.71 4.35
CA GLY A 52 -2.40 -6.29 5.58
C GLY A 52 -2.02 -5.28 6.66
N LEU A 53 -1.90 -3.98 6.36
CA LEU A 53 -1.28 -2.99 7.25
C LEU A 53 -1.97 -2.84 8.62
N HIS A 54 -3.27 -3.15 8.68
CA HIS A 54 -4.11 -3.06 9.89
C HIS A 54 -4.79 -4.38 10.28
N VAL A 55 -4.29 -5.51 9.78
CA VAL A 55 -4.76 -6.84 10.15
C VAL A 55 -3.82 -7.39 11.21
N PHE A 56 -4.27 -7.39 12.46
CA PHE A 56 -3.44 -7.77 13.61
C PHE A 56 -3.67 -9.20 14.07
N GLU A 57 -4.86 -9.76 13.85
CA GLU A 57 -5.23 -11.11 14.24
C GLU A 57 -6.31 -11.66 13.29
N THR A 58 -6.48 -12.98 13.33
CA THR A 58 -7.56 -13.64 12.61
C THR A 58 -8.85 -13.57 13.39
N THR A 59 -9.98 -13.44 12.71
CA THR A 59 -11.26 -13.29 13.40
C THR A 59 -11.70 -14.61 14.02
N LYS A 60 -12.57 -14.56 15.04
CA LYS A 60 -13.15 -15.77 15.63
C LYS A 60 -14.07 -16.50 14.64
N GLU A 61 -14.60 -15.81 13.64
CA GLU A 61 -15.40 -16.41 12.57
C GLU A 61 -14.55 -17.34 11.69
N ASP A 62 -13.24 -17.04 11.54
CA ASP A 62 -12.32 -17.89 10.79
C ASP A 62 -12.00 -19.21 11.52
N LEU A 63 -12.27 -19.33 12.82
CA LEU A 63 -11.95 -20.52 13.62
C LEU A 63 -12.76 -21.76 13.21
N ASN A 64 -13.95 -21.55 12.62
CA ASN A 64 -14.86 -22.63 12.22
C ASN A 64 -14.81 -22.94 10.71
N LYS A 65 -13.85 -22.37 9.97
CA LYS A 65 -13.72 -22.66 8.54
C LYS A 65 -13.22 -24.09 8.34
N PRO A 66 -13.99 -24.96 7.62
CA PRO A 66 -13.52 -26.29 7.31
C PRO A 66 -12.38 -26.23 6.29
N TYR A 67 -11.43 -27.15 6.39
CA TYR A 67 -10.38 -27.29 5.40
C TYR A 67 -10.94 -27.80 4.08
N GLU A 68 -10.85 -26.99 3.02
CA GLU A 68 -11.43 -27.30 1.70
C GLU A 68 -10.44 -27.99 0.74
N GLY A 69 -9.21 -28.25 1.18
CA GLY A 69 -8.19 -28.92 0.38
C GLY A 69 -6.91 -28.10 0.20
N ARG A 70 -6.00 -28.61 -0.64
CA ARG A 70 -4.66 -28.04 -0.81
C ARG A 70 -4.72 -26.70 -1.52
N LYS A 71 -4.09 -25.70 -0.93
CA LYS A 71 -4.03 -24.32 -1.46
C LYS A 71 -2.59 -23.93 -1.69
N ILE A 72 -2.31 -23.24 -2.79
CA ILE A 72 -0.96 -22.76 -3.13
C ILE A 72 -1.07 -21.30 -3.56
N SER A 73 -0.24 -20.44 -3.00
CA SER A 73 -0.12 -19.03 -3.39
C SER A 73 1.31 -18.73 -3.77
N ILE A 74 1.49 -18.05 -4.90
CA ILE A 74 2.79 -17.56 -5.37
C ILE A 74 2.64 -16.07 -5.63
N GLY A 75 3.47 -15.27 -4.96
CA GLY A 75 3.45 -13.82 -5.09
C GLY A 75 4.85 -13.25 -5.19
N ALA A 76 4.94 -12.02 -5.67
CA ALA A 76 6.20 -11.28 -5.67
C ALA A 76 5.98 -9.84 -5.20
N GLY A 77 6.93 -9.30 -4.45
CA GLY A 77 6.99 -7.91 -4.06
C GLY A 77 8.21 -7.25 -4.69
N PHE A 78 8.01 -6.18 -5.45
CA PHE A 78 9.10 -5.40 -6.02
C PHE A 78 9.04 -3.96 -5.52
N ALA A 79 10.14 -3.46 -4.97
CA ALA A 79 10.28 -2.10 -4.50
C ALA A 79 11.56 -1.47 -5.06
N GLN A 80 11.37 -0.40 -5.83
CA GLN A 80 12.45 0.45 -6.32
C GLN A 80 12.31 1.83 -5.70
N GLN A 81 13.27 2.22 -4.88
CA GLN A 81 13.27 3.52 -4.22
C GLN A 81 14.09 4.50 -5.06
N PHE A 82 13.53 5.69 -5.29
CA PHE A 82 14.26 6.83 -5.83
C PHE A 82 14.49 7.83 -4.72
N GLN A 83 15.73 8.28 -4.57
CA GLN A 83 16.14 9.22 -3.53
C GLN A 83 16.80 10.43 -4.18
N ALA A 84 16.25 11.61 -3.91
CA ALA A 84 16.81 12.90 -4.30
C ALA A 84 16.84 13.81 -3.07
N LEU A 85 17.85 13.61 -2.21
CA LEU A 85 18.03 14.42 -1.01
C LEU A 85 18.74 15.72 -1.34
N LYS A 86 18.33 16.80 -0.66
CA LYS A 86 19.04 18.07 -0.60
C LYS A 86 19.59 18.27 0.81
N ASN A 87 20.79 18.81 0.92
CA ASN A 87 21.42 19.19 2.17
C ASN A 87 21.79 20.68 2.15
N GLU A 88 21.59 21.36 3.28
CA GLU A 88 21.98 22.76 3.47
C GLU A 88 22.60 22.96 4.86
N ASN A 89 23.54 23.90 4.98
CA ASN A 89 24.14 24.30 6.26
C ASN A 89 24.30 25.83 6.33
N PRO A 90 23.30 26.55 6.85
CA PRO A 90 23.30 28.01 6.83
C PRO A 90 24.38 28.68 7.70
N GLY A 91 24.93 27.99 8.70
CA GLY A 91 25.87 28.55 9.69
C GLY A 91 27.35 28.27 9.41
N ALA A 92 27.68 27.56 8.33
CA ALA A 92 29.06 27.19 8.03
C ALA A 92 29.82 28.32 7.32
N LEU A 93 30.94 28.75 7.92
CA LEU A 93 31.95 29.56 7.22
C LEU A 93 32.47 28.78 6.01
N ASN A 94 32.55 29.43 4.84
CA ASN A 94 33.03 28.86 3.58
C ASN A 94 32.19 27.68 3.03
N ASN A 95 30.87 27.76 3.10
CA ASN A 95 29.95 26.73 2.55
C ASN A 95 29.74 26.83 1.02
N SER A 96 30.78 27.16 0.26
CA SER A 96 30.70 27.26 -1.20
C SER A 96 31.95 26.67 -1.82
N GLY A 97 31.79 25.69 -2.71
CA GLY A 97 32.89 25.15 -3.53
C GLY A 97 33.71 24.05 -2.86
N THR A 98 35.04 24.16 -2.90
CA THR A 98 36.03 23.12 -2.49
C THR A 98 36.60 23.37 -1.08
N GLU A 99 35.99 24.30 -0.35
CA GLU A 99 36.46 24.74 0.96
C GLU A 99 36.23 23.66 2.05
N PRO A 100 36.98 23.68 3.17
CA PRO A 100 36.96 22.61 4.18
C PRO A 100 35.59 22.34 4.82
N ASN A 101 34.66 23.29 4.73
CA ASN A 101 33.31 23.22 5.30
C ASN A 101 32.21 23.12 4.24
N ALA A 102 32.55 22.95 2.96
CA ALA A 102 31.58 22.86 1.88
C ALA A 102 30.79 21.55 1.95
N LEU A 103 29.47 21.63 1.73
CA LEU A 103 28.61 20.45 1.73
C LEU A 103 28.89 19.55 0.54
N TYR A 104 28.94 18.25 0.78
CA TYR A 104 29.09 17.27 -0.28
C TYR A 104 27.86 17.30 -1.22
N PRO A 105 28.06 17.41 -2.54
CA PRO A 105 26.95 17.44 -3.50
C PRO A 105 26.27 16.08 -3.55
N LEU A 106 25.01 16.03 -3.12
CA LEU A 106 24.18 14.84 -3.21
C LEU A 106 23.62 14.71 -4.62
N ALA A 107 23.79 13.52 -5.21
CA ALA A 107 23.17 13.17 -6.48
C ALA A 107 21.87 12.40 -6.23
N ALA A 108 20.89 12.62 -7.09
CA ALA A 108 19.71 11.78 -7.11
C ALA A 108 20.07 10.38 -7.64
N GLY A 109 19.46 9.35 -7.06
CA GLY A 109 19.78 7.97 -7.43
C GLY A 109 18.68 7.00 -7.08
N PHE A 110 18.77 5.82 -7.69
CA PHE A 110 17.98 4.68 -7.29
C PHE A 110 18.75 3.86 -6.25
N SER A 111 18.07 3.47 -5.18
CA SER A 111 18.62 2.49 -4.24
C SER A 111 18.67 1.10 -4.87
N LEU A 112 19.33 0.15 -4.19
CA LEU A 112 19.29 -1.26 -4.59
C LEU A 112 17.83 -1.74 -4.66
N ALA A 113 17.47 -2.34 -5.79
CA ALA A 113 16.16 -2.90 -6.00
C ALA A 113 15.92 -4.04 -5.01
N GLN A 114 14.76 -4.02 -4.35
CA GLN A 114 14.33 -5.12 -3.50
C GLN A 114 13.26 -5.92 -4.23
N ALA A 115 13.56 -7.19 -4.46
CA ALA A 115 12.65 -8.15 -5.07
C ALA A 115 12.50 -9.34 -4.11
N ASN A 116 11.30 -9.53 -3.59
CA ASN A 116 10.94 -10.62 -2.71
C ASN A 116 10.02 -11.58 -3.45
N LEU A 117 10.30 -12.88 -3.36
CA LEU A 117 9.43 -13.95 -3.86
C LEU A 117 8.76 -14.63 -2.66
N TYR A 118 7.45 -14.82 -2.75
CA TYR A 118 6.61 -15.46 -1.74
C TYR A 118 6.03 -16.75 -2.30
N ILE A 119 6.18 -17.84 -1.56
CA ILE A 119 5.61 -19.14 -1.89
C ILE A 119 4.97 -19.67 -0.61
N ASP A 120 3.64 -19.78 -0.63
CA ASP A 120 2.86 -20.28 0.50
C ASP A 120 2.06 -21.51 0.04
N ALA A 121 1.98 -22.53 0.91
CA ALA A 121 1.22 -23.73 0.60
C ALA A 121 0.50 -24.24 1.85
N GLN A 122 -0.81 -24.46 1.77
CA GLN A 122 -1.57 -25.11 2.83
C GLN A 122 -1.81 -26.57 2.45
N LEU A 123 -1.23 -27.49 3.22
CA LEU A 123 -1.21 -28.93 2.91
C LEU A 123 -2.26 -29.73 3.69
N ALA A 124 -2.66 -29.24 4.86
CA ALA A 124 -3.70 -29.83 5.70
C ALA A 124 -4.32 -28.76 6.64
N GLU A 125 -5.33 -29.14 7.41
CA GLU A 125 -5.89 -28.29 8.47
C GLU A 125 -4.78 -27.89 9.46
N GLY A 126 -4.61 -26.59 9.68
CA GLY A 126 -3.56 -26.05 10.56
C GLY A 126 -2.12 -26.20 10.06
N ILE A 127 -1.87 -26.78 8.87
CA ILE A 127 -0.52 -26.94 8.30
C ILE A 127 -0.34 -26.05 7.07
N ARG A 128 0.51 -25.02 7.21
CA ARG A 128 0.94 -24.10 6.14
C ARG A 128 2.45 -23.99 6.06
#